data_AF-S3CMY0-F1
#
_entry.id   AF-S3CMY0-F1
#
_cell.length_a   1.000
_cell.length_b   1.000
_cell.length_c   1.000
_cell.angle_alpha   90.00
_cell.angle_beta   90.00
_cell.angle_gamma   90.00
#
_symmetry.space_group_name_H-M   'P 1'
#
loop_
_entity.id
_entity.type
_entity.pdbx_description
1 polymer ?
#
loop_
_entity_poly.entity_id
_entity_poly.type
_entity_poly.pdbx_seq_one_letter_code
_entity_poly.pdbx_strand_id
1 'polypeptide(L)'
;MARQFQFVTVPDPLKPASFGARKSNQSHVMRQAHAKKRRLQIQKYQNEPLVGAVKQGPTIYDAVLWSPLSQGMTNGKDPFSSMARPLMSEEYFLLDHYIKVVVPFSIGHCSLFDYPGDHQAQMLRDWVGLAIADDTLMVVAVLLSSCRYILQDQPDHPVFTRMALQYKQICLRTLLYQIRAESSSINAMTVAKVVALAIDEVQSGELGIARKHLQGAFAMIHFAGGPIPLRLTGLLERMYNRFIALLSIDAL
;
A
#
# COMPACT_ATOMS: atom_id res chain seq x y z
N MET A 1 41.21 -30.79 -5.34
CA MET A 1 39.74 -30.95 -5.49
C MET A 1 39.45 -31.42 -6.91
N ALA A 2 39.03 -32.68 -7.09
CA ALA A 2 38.73 -33.25 -8.40
C ALA A 2 37.39 -32.71 -8.93
N ARG A 3 37.36 -32.15 -10.15
CA ARG A 3 36.13 -31.75 -10.83
C ARG A 3 35.47 -33.00 -11.42
N GLN A 4 34.32 -33.38 -10.87
CA GLN A 4 33.50 -34.46 -11.38
C GLN A 4 32.74 -33.97 -12.62
N PHE A 5 33.19 -34.41 -13.80
CA PHE A 5 32.46 -34.18 -15.05
C PHE A 5 31.46 -35.32 -15.26
N GLN A 6 30.18 -34.97 -15.38
CA GLN A 6 29.11 -35.92 -15.67
C GLN A 6 28.77 -35.80 -17.15
N PHE A 7 29.13 -36.80 -17.95
CA PHE A 7 28.74 -36.88 -19.35
C PHE A 7 27.34 -37.48 -19.45
N VAL A 8 26.44 -36.80 -20.18
CA VAL A 8 25.12 -37.32 -20.51
C VAL A 8 25.25 -38.16 -21.77
N THR A 9 24.93 -39.45 -21.67
CA THR A 9 24.91 -40.36 -22.81
C THR A 9 23.85 -39.90 -23.80
N VAL A 10 24.29 -39.41 -24.96
CA VAL A 10 23.39 -39.10 -26.07
C VAL A 10 22.88 -40.43 -26.64
N PRO A 11 21.56 -40.63 -26.79
CA PRO A 11 21.04 -41.85 -27.36
C PRO A 11 21.50 -42.00 -28.83
N ASP A 12 21.92 -43.22 -29.16
CA ASP A 12 22.28 -43.69 -30.49
C ASP A 12 21.19 -43.30 -31.53
N PRO A 13 21.53 -42.60 -32.62
CA PRO A 13 20.57 -42.12 -33.61
C PRO A 13 19.79 -43.25 -34.32
N LEU A 14 20.20 -44.51 -34.17
CA LEU A 14 19.53 -45.68 -34.77
C LEU A 14 18.48 -46.34 -33.87
N LYS A 15 18.28 -45.88 -32.63
CA LYS A 15 17.27 -46.45 -31.70
C LYS A 15 16.22 -45.42 -31.27
N PRO A 16 14.92 -45.76 -31.26
CA PRO A 16 13.89 -44.84 -30.78
C PRO A 16 14.11 -44.56 -29.28
N ALA A 17 14.49 -43.31 -28.97
CA ALA A 17 14.71 -42.86 -27.60
C ALA A 17 13.43 -43.02 -26.76
N SER A 18 13.56 -43.61 -25.57
CA SER A 18 12.45 -43.75 -24.62
C SER A 18 11.86 -42.38 -24.26
N PHE A 19 10.54 -42.33 -24.03
CA PHE A 19 9.82 -41.08 -23.71
C PHE A 19 10.43 -40.31 -22.52
N GLY A 20 11.03 -41.00 -21.55
CA GLY A 20 11.74 -40.39 -20.41
C GLY A 20 13.03 -39.67 -20.81
N ALA A 21 13.82 -40.24 -21.72
CA ALA A 21 15.06 -39.63 -22.21
C ALA A 21 14.79 -38.34 -23.02
N ARG A 22 13.71 -38.33 -23.82
CA ARG A 22 13.28 -37.13 -24.57
C ARG A 22 12.90 -35.97 -23.66
N LYS A 23 12.11 -36.22 -22.61
CA LYS A 23 11.72 -35.20 -21.63
C LYS A 23 12.92 -34.64 -20.85
N SER A 24 13.86 -35.50 -20.47
CA SER A 24 15.09 -35.08 -19.80
C SER A 24 15.97 -34.20 -20.70
N ASN A 25 16.15 -34.61 -21.97
CA ASN A 25 16.93 -33.85 -22.95
C ASN A 25 16.28 -32.49 -23.26
N GLN A 26 14.97 -32.42 -23.42
CA GLN A 26 14.24 -31.16 -23.60
C GLN A 26 14.36 -30.24 -22.38
N SER A 27 14.25 -30.78 -21.17
CA SER A 27 14.45 -30.03 -19.93
C SER A 27 15.88 -29.48 -19.83
N HIS A 28 16.88 -30.28 -20.20
CA HIS A 28 18.28 -29.85 -20.20
C HIS A 28 18.56 -28.77 -21.25
N VAL A 29 18.02 -28.91 -22.47
CA VAL A 29 18.12 -27.89 -23.53
C VAL A 29 17.44 -26.58 -23.10
N MET A 30 16.26 -26.65 -22.49
CA MET A 30 15.56 -25.47 -21.97
C MET A 30 16.34 -24.79 -20.83
N ARG A 31 16.93 -25.57 -19.92
CA ARG A 31 17.79 -25.05 -18.85
C ARG A 31 19.04 -24.37 -19.41
N GLN A 32 19.69 -24.94 -20.42
CA GLN A 32 20.84 -24.31 -21.07
C GLN A 32 20.46 -23.04 -21.85
N ALA A 33 19.32 -23.04 -22.55
CA ALA A 33 18.81 -21.85 -23.24
C ALA A 33 18.50 -20.71 -22.25
N HIS A 34 17.86 -21.04 -21.13
CA HIS A 34 17.58 -20.07 -20.06
C HIS A 34 18.86 -19.55 -19.39
N ALA A 35 19.84 -20.41 -19.13
CA ALA A 35 21.14 -20.02 -18.60
C ALA A 35 21.90 -19.11 -19.58
N LYS A 36 21.87 -19.40 -20.88
CA LYS A 36 22.45 -18.55 -21.93
C LYS A 36 21.76 -17.19 -22.01
N LYS A 37 20.42 -17.15 -21.95
CA LYS A 37 19.64 -15.91 -21.93
C LYS A 37 19.99 -15.03 -20.71
N ARG A 38 20.11 -15.62 -19.51
CA ARG A 38 20.54 -14.90 -18.30
C ARG A 38 21.94 -14.31 -18.44
N ARG A 39 22.90 -15.08 -18.98
CA ARG A 39 24.27 -14.59 -19.21
C ARG A 39 24.31 -13.41 -20.17
N LEU A 40 23.56 -13.48 -21.27
CA LEU A 40 23.46 -12.38 -22.24
C LEU A 40 22.82 -11.12 -21.63
N GLN A 41 21.85 -11.29 -20.73
CA GLN A 41 21.20 -10.18 -20.06
C GLN A 41 22.13 -9.50 -19.05
N ILE A 42 22.88 -10.27 -18.26
CA ILE A 42 23.91 -9.74 -17.36
C ILE A 42 25.02 -9.02 -18.16
N GLN A 43 25.43 -9.58 -19.30
CA GLN A 43 26.43 -8.95 -20.17
C GLN A 43 25.93 -7.62 -20.77
N LYS A 44 24.63 -7.51 -21.11
CA LYS A 44 24.03 -6.24 -21.54
C LYS A 44 24.07 -5.18 -20.42
N TYR A 45 23.73 -5.55 -19.19
CA TYR A 45 23.83 -4.64 -18.04
C TYR A 45 25.26 -4.20 -17.75
N GLN A 46 26.25 -5.08 -17.93
CA GLN A 46 27.66 -4.74 -17.71
C GLN A 46 28.26 -3.87 -18.83
N ASN A 47 27.67 -3.88 -20.01
CA ASN A 47 28.15 -3.15 -21.18
C ASN A 47 27.37 -1.85 -21.45
N GLU A 48 26.38 -1.49 -20.62
CA GLU A 48 25.74 -0.17 -20.70
C GLU A 48 26.70 0.90 -20.15
N PRO A 49 27.14 1.88 -20.97
CA PRO A 49 28.02 2.94 -20.50
C PRO A 49 27.23 3.88 -19.58
N LEU A 50 27.76 4.13 -18.38
CA LEU A 50 27.38 5.25 -17.53
C LEU A 50 27.73 6.56 -18.24
N VAL A 51 26.83 7.05 -19.08
CA VAL A 51 26.92 8.40 -19.64
C VAL A 51 26.35 9.37 -18.60
N GLY A 52 27.25 10.07 -17.91
CA GLY A 52 26.90 11.26 -17.15
C GLY A 52 26.98 12.52 -18.01
N ALA A 53 26.03 13.44 -17.84
CA ALA A 53 26.30 14.89 -17.76
C ALA A 53 25.02 15.71 -17.43
N VAL A 54 25.01 16.28 -16.21
CA VAL A 54 24.71 17.68 -15.86
C VAL A 54 23.46 18.36 -16.48
N LYS A 55 22.41 18.57 -15.67
CA LYS A 55 21.84 19.88 -15.23
C LYS A 55 20.43 19.68 -14.62
N GLN A 56 20.27 20.13 -13.36
CA GLN A 56 19.03 20.24 -12.56
C GLN A 56 18.25 18.92 -12.38
N GLY A 57 18.31 18.39 -11.16
CA GLY A 57 17.85 17.04 -10.83
C GLY A 57 16.36 16.83 -11.12
N PRO A 58 15.97 15.85 -11.94
CA PRO A 58 14.65 15.29 -11.87
C PRO A 58 14.56 14.53 -10.55
N THR A 59 13.61 14.93 -9.72
CA THR A 59 13.29 14.21 -8.48
C THR A 59 13.06 12.73 -8.78
N ILE A 60 13.50 11.85 -7.87
CA ILE A 60 13.42 10.38 -7.95
C ILE A 60 12.04 9.89 -8.47
N TYR A 61 10.98 10.65 -8.21
CA TYR A 61 9.61 10.43 -8.64
C TYR A 61 9.38 10.51 -10.17
N ASP A 62 10.04 11.42 -10.90
CA ASP A 62 9.94 11.50 -12.37
C ASP A 62 10.60 10.28 -13.04
N ALA A 63 11.71 9.82 -12.46
CA ALA A 63 12.36 8.60 -12.93
C ALA A 63 11.50 7.35 -12.69
N VAL A 64 10.70 7.31 -11.63
CA VAL A 64 9.80 6.17 -11.33
C VAL A 64 8.56 6.17 -12.24
N LEU A 65 8.02 7.34 -12.57
CA LEU A 65 6.87 7.49 -13.47
C LEU A 65 7.20 7.13 -14.93
N TRP A 66 8.45 7.33 -15.37
CA TRP A 66 8.87 7.14 -16.78
C TRP A 66 9.81 5.95 -17.03
N SER A 67 10.26 5.25 -15.98
CA SER A 67 11.13 4.09 -16.15
C SER A 67 10.37 2.84 -16.62
N PRO A 68 10.87 2.10 -17.63
CA PRO A 68 10.29 0.82 -18.06
C PRO A 68 10.40 -0.31 -17.02
N LEU A 69 10.98 -0.05 -15.85
CA LEU A 69 10.92 -0.94 -14.68
C LEU A 69 9.52 -0.98 -14.01
N SER A 70 8.66 0.01 -14.24
CA SER A 70 7.26 -0.02 -13.82
C SER A 70 6.43 -1.05 -14.62
N GLN A 71 6.89 -1.46 -15.81
CA GLN A 71 6.25 -2.51 -16.61
C GLN A 71 6.52 -3.94 -16.10
N GLY A 72 7.38 -4.10 -15.09
CA GLY A 72 7.63 -5.39 -14.42
C GLY A 72 6.61 -5.75 -13.34
N MET A 73 5.76 -4.80 -12.89
CA MET A 73 4.73 -5.02 -11.88
C MET A 73 3.35 -5.33 -12.47
N THR A 74 3.31 -5.92 -13.66
CA THR A 74 2.06 -6.31 -14.33
C THR A 74 1.31 -7.47 -13.67
N ASN A 75 1.79 -8.00 -12.54
CA ASN A 75 1.09 -9.02 -11.74
C ASN A 75 0.78 -8.58 -10.30
N GLY A 76 0.78 -7.27 -10.00
CA GLY A 76 0.27 -6.72 -8.72
C GLY A 76 -1.25 -6.74 -8.59
N LYS A 77 -1.95 -7.63 -9.31
CA LYS A 77 -3.38 -7.85 -9.11
C LYS A 77 -3.55 -8.62 -7.82
N ASP A 78 -4.36 -8.10 -6.91
CA ASP A 78 -4.78 -8.79 -5.69
C ASP A 78 -5.17 -10.24 -6.01
N PRO A 79 -4.31 -11.21 -5.64
CA PRO A 79 -4.47 -12.60 -6.06
C PRO A 79 -5.62 -13.30 -5.33
N PHE A 80 -6.15 -12.67 -4.28
CA PHE A 80 -7.21 -13.21 -3.43
C PHE A 80 -8.55 -12.48 -3.64
N SER A 81 -8.63 -11.50 -4.54
CA SER A 81 -9.83 -10.66 -4.75
C SER A 81 -10.41 -10.11 -3.43
N SER A 82 -9.53 -9.79 -2.48
CA SER A 82 -9.83 -9.25 -1.16
C SER A 82 -10.16 -7.76 -1.18
N MET A 83 -9.73 -7.02 -2.21
CA MET A 83 -9.99 -5.59 -2.33
C MET A 83 -11.45 -5.31 -2.69
N ALA A 84 -12.06 -4.34 -2.01
CA ALA A 84 -13.43 -3.90 -2.27
C ALA A 84 -13.68 -3.49 -3.74
N ARG A 85 -12.64 -3.01 -4.42
CA ARG A 85 -12.64 -2.80 -5.86
C ARG A 85 -11.23 -2.95 -6.45
N PRO A 86 -11.12 -3.14 -7.78
CA PRO A 86 -9.85 -3.00 -8.47
C PRO A 86 -9.31 -1.56 -8.36
N LEU A 87 -8.00 -1.46 -8.17
CA LEU A 87 -7.27 -0.18 -8.17
C LEU A 87 -6.73 0.14 -9.59
N MET A 88 -6.63 1.42 -9.89
CA MET A 88 -5.95 1.93 -11.08
C MET A 88 -4.41 1.85 -10.90
N SER A 89 -3.63 1.99 -11.98
CA SER A 89 -2.17 1.91 -11.93
C SER A 89 -1.56 2.91 -10.94
N GLU A 90 -2.07 4.14 -10.91
CA GLU A 90 -1.64 5.20 -10.02
C GLU A 90 -2.00 4.88 -8.56
N GLU A 91 -3.13 4.23 -8.34
CA GLU A 91 -3.58 3.84 -7.00
C GLU A 91 -2.78 2.67 -6.44
N TYR A 92 -2.37 1.72 -7.30
CA TYR A 92 -1.42 0.67 -6.90
C TYR A 92 -0.06 1.26 -6.51
N PHE A 93 0.42 2.26 -7.24
CA PHE A 93 1.63 2.99 -6.85
C PHE A 93 1.46 3.65 -5.48
N LEU A 94 0.34 4.33 -5.23
CA LEU A 94 0.07 4.98 -3.94
C LEU A 94 -0.08 3.97 -2.79
N LEU A 95 -0.69 2.81 -3.03
CA LEU A 95 -0.78 1.72 -2.04
C LEU A 95 0.60 1.14 -1.72
N ASP A 96 1.42 0.87 -2.74
CA ASP A 96 2.78 0.37 -2.56
C ASP A 96 3.64 1.39 -1.79
N HIS A 97 3.52 2.67 -2.15
CA HIS A 97 4.16 3.78 -1.45
C HIS A 97 3.69 3.89 0.01
N TYR A 98 2.39 3.71 0.26
CA TYR A 98 1.84 3.72 1.61
C TYR A 98 2.50 2.66 2.49
N ILE A 99 2.54 1.42 2.01
CA ILE A 99 3.05 0.26 2.75
C ILE A 99 4.56 0.40 3.01
N LYS A 100 5.33 0.85 2.02
CA LYS A 100 6.79 0.88 2.09
C LYS A 100 7.36 2.15 2.74
N VAL A 101 6.64 3.27 2.69
CA VAL A 101 7.16 4.57 3.11
C VAL A 101 6.31 5.16 4.23
N VAL A 102 5.00 5.33 3.99
CA VAL A 102 4.11 6.04 4.92
C VAL A 102 3.90 5.26 6.22
N VAL A 103 3.73 3.93 6.15
CA VAL A 103 3.55 3.09 7.35
C VAL A 103 4.79 3.13 8.25
N PRO A 104 6.03 2.84 7.79
CA PRO A 104 7.21 2.98 8.62
C PRO A 104 7.38 4.38 9.22
N PHE A 105 7.11 5.44 8.44
CA PHE A 105 7.18 6.80 8.95
C PHE A 105 6.15 7.06 10.06
N SER A 106 4.90 6.64 9.85
CA SER A 106 3.79 6.86 10.78
C SER A 106 4.02 6.19 12.13
N ILE A 107 4.61 4.99 12.15
CA ILE A 107 4.96 4.27 13.38
C ILE A 107 5.95 5.07 14.22
N GLY A 108 6.95 5.69 13.59
CA GLY A 108 7.99 6.46 14.29
C GLY A 108 7.55 7.86 14.75
N HIS A 109 6.50 8.43 14.15
CA HIS A 109 6.20 9.86 14.30
C HIS A 109 4.76 10.17 14.69
N CYS A 110 3.87 9.17 14.76
CA CYS A 110 2.49 9.38 15.16
C CYS A 110 2.13 8.46 16.32
N SER A 111 1.95 9.08 17.48
CA SER A 111 1.64 8.38 18.73
C SER A 111 0.32 7.60 18.64
N LEU A 112 -0.62 7.95 17.76
CA LEU A 112 -1.82 7.13 17.56
C LEU A 112 -1.52 5.69 17.11
N PHE A 113 -0.37 5.46 16.49
CA PHE A 113 0.08 4.14 16.03
C PHE A 113 1.16 3.52 16.92
N ASP A 114 1.58 4.20 17.98
CA ASP A 114 2.57 3.73 18.95
C ASP A 114 1.97 2.60 19.82
N TYR A 115 2.58 1.41 19.78
CA TYR A 115 2.09 0.20 20.45
C TYR A 115 3.18 -0.85 20.73
N PRO A 116 3.35 -1.36 21.95
CA PRO A 116 4.40 -2.35 22.26
C PRO A 116 4.27 -3.64 21.43
N GLY A 117 5.23 -3.89 20.53
CA GLY A 117 5.29 -5.12 19.72
C GLY A 117 5.64 -4.86 18.24
N ASP A 118 5.19 -5.75 17.35
CA ASP A 118 5.36 -5.59 15.90
C ASP A 118 4.34 -4.58 15.35
N HIS A 119 4.70 -3.30 15.46
CA HIS A 119 3.90 -2.15 15.06
C HIS A 119 3.52 -2.22 13.57
N GLN A 120 4.48 -2.63 12.72
CA GLN A 120 4.27 -2.66 11.27
C GLN A 120 3.26 -3.74 10.92
N ALA A 121 3.42 -4.96 11.42
CA ALA A 121 2.46 -6.02 11.13
C ALA A 121 1.07 -5.68 11.66
N GLN A 122 0.98 -4.95 12.78
CA GLN A 122 -0.30 -4.51 13.29
C GLN A 122 -0.96 -3.41 12.46
N MET A 123 -0.22 -2.38 12.02
CA MET A 123 -0.76 -1.39 11.09
C MET A 123 -1.23 -2.04 9.78
N LEU A 124 -0.47 -2.99 9.25
CA LEU A 124 -0.85 -3.71 8.04
C LEU A 124 -2.13 -4.53 8.24
N ARG A 125 -2.27 -5.25 9.36
CA ARG A 125 -3.47 -6.05 9.64
C ARG A 125 -4.69 -5.21 10.00
N ASP A 126 -4.53 -4.29 10.94
CA ASP A 126 -5.66 -3.60 11.57
C ASP A 126 -6.07 -2.35 10.79
N TRP A 127 -5.13 -1.65 10.14
CA TRP A 127 -5.43 -0.42 9.38
C TRP A 127 -5.54 -0.68 7.88
N VAL A 128 -4.48 -1.22 7.28
CA VAL A 128 -4.48 -1.51 5.83
C VAL A 128 -5.46 -2.63 5.50
N GLY A 129 -5.60 -3.63 6.37
CA GLY A 129 -6.61 -4.68 6.22
C GLY A 129 -8.05 -4.13 6.21
N LEU A 130 -8.39 -3.17 7.08
CA LEU A 130 -9.68 -2.49 7.05
C LEU A 130 -9.86 -1.69 5.75
N ALA A 131 -8.82 -0.99 5.32
CA ALA A 131 -8.83 -0.22 4.09
C ALA A 131 -9.04 -1.11 2.85
N ILE A 132 -8.41 -2.29 2.79
CA ILE A 132 -8.62 -3.27 1.71
C ILE A 132 -10.10 -3.69 1.61
N ALA A 133 -10.78 -3.84 2.74
CA ALA A 133 -12.16 -4.29 2.81
C ALA A 133 -13.22 -3.22 2.50
N ASP A 134 -12.87 -1.92 2.47
CA ASP A 134 -13.79 -0.83 2.18
C ASP A 134 -13.15 0.21 1.25
N ASP A 135 -13.77 0.41 0.08
CA ASP A 135 -13.26 1.30 -0.95
C ASP A 135 -13.07 2.75 -0.48
N THR A 136 -14.04 3.30 0.25
CA THR A 136 -13.91 4.68 0.73
C THR A 136 -12.82 4.81 1.79
N LEU A 137 -12.63 3.79 2.61
CA LEU A 137 -11.54 3.75 3.57
C LEU A 137 -10.18 3.60 2.86
N MET A 138 -10.05 2.77 1.83
CA MET A 138 -8.86 2.72 0.97
C MET A 138 -8.50 4.11 0.44
N VAL A 139 -9.49 4.80 -0.11
CA VAL A 139 -9.33 6.14 -0.68
C VAL A 139 -8.79 7.13 0.35
N VAL A 140 -9.39 7.22 1.54
CA VAL A 140 -9.02 8.25 2.52
C VAL A 140 -7.82 7.85 3.39
N ALA A 141 -7.74 6.59 3.83
CA ALA A 141 -6.73 6.16 4.80
C ALA A 141 -5.38 5.87 4.14
N VAL A 142 -5.39 5.39 2.89
CA VAL A 142 -4.20 4.94 2.18
C VAL A 142 -3.86 5.91 1.04
N LEU A 143 -4.75 6.06 0.06
CA LEU A 143 -4.42 6.78 -1.18
C LEU A 143 -4.24 8.30 -0.93
N LEU A 144 -5.15 8.92 -0.18
CA LEU A 144 -5.03 10.31 0.23
C LEU A 144 -3.77 10.54 1.08
N SER A 145 -3.54 9.71 2.09
CA SER A 145 -2.35 9.79 2.95
C SER A 145 -1.05 9.70 2.15
N SER A 146 -0.97 8.80 1.16
CA SER A 146 0.19 8.71 0.26
C SER A 146 0.38 9.96 -0.59
N CYS A 147 -0.71 10.50 -1.16
CA CYS A 147 -0.63 11.77 -1.87
C CYS A 147 -0.12 12.89 -0.96
N ARG A 148 -0.64 13.00 0.28
CA ARG A 148 -0.21 14.01 1.25
C ARG A 148 1.27 13.89 1.58
N TYR A 149 1.73 12.66 1.80
CA TYR A 149 3.14 12.41 2.09
C TYR A 149 4.04 12.86 0.93
N ILE A 150 3.70 12.49 -0.31
CA ILE A 150 4.46 12.93 -1.50
C ILE A 150 4.45 14.46 -1.63
N LEU A 151 3.31 15.10 -1.36
CA LEU A 151 3.18 16.56 -1.43
C LEU A 151 3.96 17.31 -0.35
N GLN A 152 4.47 16.64 0.69
CA GLN A 152 5.40 17.29 1.65
C GLN A 152 6.72 17.64 0.96
N ASP A 153 7.24 16.74 0.13
CA ASP A 153 8.47 16.95 -0.64
C ASP A 153 8.20 17.69 -1.96
N GLN A 154 6.99 17.55 -2.51
CA GLN A 154 6.61 18.12 -3.80
C GLN A 154 5.27 18.88 -3.74
N PRO A 155 5.21 20.04 -3.06
CA PRO A 155 3.95 20.74 -2.80
C PRO A 155 3.16 21.12 -4.06
N ASP A 156 3.86 21.42 -5.15
CA ASP A 156 3.26 21.90 -6.40
C ASP A 156 2.97 20.76 -7.40
N HIS A 157 3.11 19.49 -7.00
CA HIS A 157 2.90 18.38 -7.94
C HIS A 157 1.42 18.30 -8.36
N PRO A 158 1.07 18.60 -9.63
CA PRO A 158 -0.31 18.88 -10.02
C PRO A 158 -1.20 17.64 -9.97
N VAL A 159 -0.66 16.45 -10.24
CA VAL A 159 -1.41 15.19 -10.25
C VAL A 159 -1.80 14.79 -8.81
N PHE A 160 -0.83 14.65 -7.90
CA PHE A 160 -1.10 14.28 -6.51
C PHE A 160 -1.92 15.34 -5.77
N THR A 161 -1.75 16.63 -6.08
CA THR A 161 -2.63 17.69 -5.53
C THR A 161 -4.07 17.46 -5.94
N ARG A 162 -4.33 17.21 -7.24
CA ARG A 162 -5.67 16.93 -7.75
C ARG A 162 -6.25 15.66 -7.14
N MET A 163 -5.46 14.58 -7.08
CA MET A 163 -5.90 13.30 -6.53
C MET A 163 -6.23 13.43 -5.04
N ALA A 164 -5.41 14.11 -4.24
CA ALA A 164 -5.68 14.35 -2.83
C ALA A 164 -7.02 15.08 -2.62
N LEU A 165 -7.26 16.16 -3.38
CA LEU A 165 -8.54 16.89 -3.32
C LEU A 165 -9.72 16.00 -3.70
N GLN A 166 -9.59 15.20 -4.76
CA GLN A 166 -10.64 14.28 -5.21
C GLN A 166 -10.94 13.20 -4.15
N TYR A 167 -9.91 12.59 -3.58
CA TYR A 167 -10.06 11.55 -2.55
C TYR A 167 -10.72 12.06 -1.29
N LYS A 168 -10.31 13.24 -0.82
CA LYS A 168 -10.96 13.91 0.31
C LYS A 168 -12.43 14.20 0.03
N GLN A 169 -12.74 14.71 -1.16
CA GLN A 169 -14.13 15.00 -1.57
C GLN A 169 -14.99 13.74 -1.67
N ILE A 170 -14.46 12.64 -2.22
CA ILE A 170 -15.13 11.33 -2.27
C ILE A 170 -15.48 10.87 -0.86
N CYS A 171 -14.52 10.90 0.06
CA CYS A 171 -14.74 10.47 1.44
C CYS A 171 -15.83 11.29 2.14
N LEU A 172 -15.75 12.63 2.06
CA LEU A 172 -16.74 13.52 2.66
C LEU A 172 -18.15 13.29 2.12
N ARG A 173 -18.30 13.11 0.80
CA ARG A 173 -19.61 12.83 0.18
C ARG A 173 -20.18 11.49 0.65
N THR A 174 -19.37 10.43 0.65
CA THR A 174 -19.80 9.11 1.13
C THR A 174 -20.19 9.16 2.60
N LEU A 175 -19.40 9.80 3.45
CA LEU A 175 -19.72 9.93 4.87
C LEU A 175 -21.01 10.72 5.09
N LEU A 176 -21.21 11.84 4.41
CA LEU A 176 -22.45 12.62 4.50
C LEU A 176 -23.67 11.80 4.08
N TYR A 177 -23.54 10.98 3.03
CA TYR A 177 -24.61 10.08 2.61
C TYR A 177 -24.91 9.02 3.68
N GLN A 178 -23.89 8.37 4.23
CA GLN A 178 -24.06 7.35 5.29
C GLN A 178 -24.71 7.95 6.55
N ILE A 179 -24.28 9.13 6.98
CA ILE A 179 -24.81 9.77 8.19
C ILE A 179 -26.27 10.21 8.01
N ARG A 180 -26.64 10.67 6.80
CA ARG A 180 -28.00 11.15 6.51
C ARG A 180 -28.99 10.03 6.20
N ALA A 181 -28.52 8.88 5.76
CA ALA A 181 -29.38 7.76 5.43
C ALA A 181 -29.93 7.12 6.72
N GLU A 182 -31.22 7.30 6.99
CA GLU A 182 -31.94 6.80 8.18
C GLU A 182 -31.83 5.28 8.38
N SER A 183 -31.51 4.53 7.31
CA SER A 183 -31.36 3.07 7.32
C SER A 183 -29.92 2.58 7.44
N SER A 184 -28.92 3.46 7.38
CA SER A 184 -27.52 3.04 7.42
C SER A 184 -27.04 2.98 8.88
N SER A 185 -26.70 1.78 9.33
CA SER A 185 -26.11 1.61 10.65
C SER A 185 -24.68 2.13 10.63
N ILE A 186 -24.41 3.12 11.48
CA ILE A 186 -23.05 3.53 11.83
C ILE A 186 -22.31 2.28 12.31
N ASN A 187 -21.15 2.00 11.71
CA ASN A 187 -20.32 0.85 12.05
C ASN A 187 -18.85 1.27 12.22
N ALA A 188 -17.97 0.32 12.58
CA ALA A 188 -16.53 0.55 12.71
C ALA A 188 -15.92 1.23 11.48
N MET A 189 -16.41 0.93 10.28
CA MET A 189 -15.89 1.47 9.02
C MET A 189 -16.24 2.95 8.84
N THR A 190 -17.45 3.36 9.23
CA THR A 190 -17.84 4.77 9.26
C THR A 190 -16.95 5.56 10.23
N VAL A 191 -16.70 5.00 11.43
CA VAL A 191 -15.80 5.60 12.41
C VAL A 191 -14.37 5.70 11.86
N ALA A 192 -13.84 4.64 11.26
CA ALA A 192 -12.51 4.61 10.67
C ALA A 192 -12.31 5.68 9.58
N LYS A 193 -13.32 5.89 8.73
CA LYS A 193 -13.29 6.96 7.70
C LYS A 193 -13.19 8.35 8.32
N VAL A 194 -13.96 8.61 9.38
CA VAL A 194 -13.90 9.90 10.09
C VAL A 194 -12.55 10.10 10.78
N VAL A 195 -11.99 9.05 11.39
CA VAL A 195 -10.65 9.08 11.99
C VAL A 195 -9.58 9.32 10.92
N ALA A 196 -9.68 8.68 9.76
CA ALA A 196 -8.77 8.90 8.64
C ALA A 196 -8.81 10.34 8.12
N LEU A 197 -9.99 10.95 8.02
CA LEU A 197 -10.11 12.39 7.72
C LEU A 197 -9.44 13.25 8.78
N ALA A 198 -9.64 12.94 10.07
CA ALA A 198 -8.96 13.68 11.14
C ALA A 198 -7.43 13.62 11.01
N ILE A 199 -6.88 12.46 10.63
CA ILE A 199 -5.44 12.28 10.37
C ILE A 199 -4.99 13.12 9.17
N ASP A 200 -5.75 13.16 8.06
CA ASP A 200 -5.46 14.04 6.90
C ASP A 200 -5.43 15.52 7.29
N GLU A 201 -6.37 15.97 8.12
CA GLU A 201 -6.40 17.36 8.59
C GLU A 201 -5.18 17.67 9.47
N VAL A 202 -4.76 16.76 10.35
CA VAL A 202 -3.54 16.94 11.14
C VAL A 202 -2.32 17.04 10.23
N GLN A 203 -2.20 16.17 9.23
CA GLN A 203 -1.09 16.20 8.26
C GLN A 203 -1.08 17.50 7.44
N SER A 204 -2.26 18.09 7.22
CA SER A 204 -2.42 19.35 6.50
C SER A 204 -2.26 20.59 7.39
N GLY A 205 -2.07 20.42 8.71
CA GLY A 205 -1.95 21.52 9.68
C GLY A 205 -3.29 22.08 10.19
N GLU A 206 -4.42 21.51 9.79
CA GLU A 206 -5.78 21.97 10.09
C GLU A 206 -6.33 21.36 11.39
N LEU A 207 -5.64 21.59 12.51
CA LEU A 207 -5.96 20.97 13.81
C LEU A 207 -7.39 21.25 14.29
N GLY A 208 -7.95 22.42 13.95
CA GLY A 208 -9.32 22.77 14.28
C GLY A 208 -10.36 21.91 13.56
N ILE A 209 -10.10 21.56 12.29
CA ILE A 209 -10.96 20.67 11.50
C ILE A 209 -10.78 19.23 11.96
N ALA A 210 -9.53 18.82 12.22
CA ALA A 210 -9.23 17.51 12.80
C ALA A 210 -10.04 17.23 14.08
N ARG A 211 -10.07 18.20 14.99
CA ARG A 211 -10.84 18.10 16.24
C ARG A 211 -12.33 17.90 16.00
N LYS A 212 -12.92 18.59 15.02
CA LYS A 212 -14.34 18.43 14.68
C LYS A 212 -14.63 17.03 14.12
N HIS A 213 -13.73 16.46 13.31
CA HIS A 213 -13.86 15.08 12.87
C HIS A 213 -13.81 14.11 14.05
N LEU A 214 -12.86 14.26 14.97
CA LEU A 214 -12.77 13.41 16.16
C LEU A 214 -14.02 13.53 17.05
N GLN A 215 -14.53 14.74 17.27
CA GLN A 215 -15.80 14.95 17.98
C GLN A 215 -16.97 14.23 17.29
N GLY A 216 -17.03 14.27 15.96
CA GLY A 216 -18.02 13.51 15.18
C GLY A 216 -17.87 12.00 15.37
N ALA A 217 -16.65 11.47 15.33
CA ALA A 217 -16.39 10.05 15.59
C ALA A 217 -16.83 9.64 17.01
N PHE A 218 -16.58 10.48 18.01
CA PHE A 218 -17.06 10.24 19.37
C PHE A 218 -18.58 10.23 19.48
N ALA A 219 -19.26 11.19 18.87
CA ALA A 219 -20.72 11.24 18.85
C ALA A 219 -21.31 9.98 18.20
N MET A 220 -20.70 9.49 17.11
CA MET A 220 -21.08 8.24 16.45
C MET A 220 -20.93 7.03 17.37
N ILE A 221 -19.81 6.91 18.07
CA ILE A 221 -19.53 5.80 18.99
C ILE A 221 -20.49 5.83 20.18
N HIS A 222 -20.71 7.00 20.75
CA HIS A 222 -21.63 7.18 21.88
C HIS A 222 -23.08 6.86 21.47
N PHE A 223 -23.52 7.35 20.30
CA PHE A 223 -24.86 7.07 19.78
C PHE A 223 -25.10 5.57 19.56
N ALA A 224 -24.07 4.83 19.15
CA ALA A 224 -24.13 3.38 19.01
C ALA A 224 -24.10 2.59 20.34
N GLY A 225 -24.02 3.26 21.48
CA GLY A 225 -23.94 2.62 22.80
C GLY A 225 -22.52 2.22 23.22
N GLY A 226 -21.50 2.81 22.60
CA GLY A 226 -20.08 2.59 22.94
C GLY A 226 -19.29 1.81 21.88
N PRO A 227 -18.02 1.44 22.17
CA PRO A 227 -17.14 0.78 21.22
C PRO A 227 -17.53 -0.69 20.92
N ILE A 228 -18.15 -1.38 21.89
CA ILE A 228 -18.48 -2.80 21.79
C ILE A 228 -19.56 -3.07 20.73
N PRO A 229 -20.71 -2.35 20.70
CA PRO A 229 -21.73 -2.56 19.66
C PRO A 229 -21.23 -2.30 18.23
N LEU A 230 -20.29 -1.37 18.07
CA LEU A 230 -19.65 -1.08 16.79
C LEU A 230 -18.60 -2.10 16.37
N ARG A 231 -18.26 -3.05 17.27
CA ARG A 231 -17.18 -4.02 17.08
C ARG A 231 -15.86 -3.34 16.76
N LEU A 232 -15.57 -2.21 17.41
CA LEU A 232 -14.24 -1.61 17.32
C LEU A 232 -13.24 -2.60 17.91
N THR A 233 -12.20 -2.95 17.17
CA THR A 233 -11.16 -3.86 17.61
C THR A 233 -9.79 -3.36 17.17
N GLY A 234 -8.74 -3.92 17.78
CA GLY A 234 -7.37 -3.69 17.35
C GLY A 234 -7.01 -2.21 17.42
N LEU A 235 -6.44 -1.68 16.33
CA LEU A 235 -5.96 -0.30 16.27
C LEU A 235 -7.05 0.74 16.51
N LEU A 236 -8.25 0.54 15.96
CA LEU A 236 -9.31 1.55 16.03
C LEU A 236 -9.85 1.73 17.45
N GLU A 237 -9.96 0.62 18.19
CA GLU A 237 -10.31 0.63 19.61
C GLU A 237 -9.22 1.33 20.46
N ARG A 238 -7.94 1.08 20.16
CA ARG A 238 -6.83 1.76 20.86
C ARG A 238 -6.82 3.26 20.60
N MET A 239 -7.05 3.68 19.35
CA MET A 239 -7.16 5.10 19.01
C MET A 239 -8.27 5.76 19.82
N TYR A 240 -9.45 5.14 19.88
CA TYR A 240 -10.57 5.62 20.70
C TYR A 240 -10.18 5.78 22.17
N ASN A 241 -9.59 4.75 22.78
CA ASN A 241 -9.17 4.79 24.19
C ASN A 241 -8.13 5.91 24.45
N ARG A 242 -7.18 6.11 23.52
CA ARG A 242 -6.17 7.17 23.61
C ARG A 242 -6.80 8.54 23.51
N PHE A 243 -7.77 8.73 22.61
CA PHE A 243 -8.50 9.99 22.49
C PHE A 243 -9.33 10.31 23.74
N ILE A 244 -9.97 9.32 24.37
CA ILE A 244 -10.67 9.52 25.65
C ILE A 244 -9.70 9.96 26.74
N ALA A 245 -8.56 9.29 26.85
CA ALA A 245 -7.56 9.64 27.85
C ALA A 245 -7.08 11.10 27.68
N LEU A 246 -6.82 11.52 26.44
CA LEU A 246 -6.42 12.91 26.14
C LEU A 246 -7.52 13.93 26.49
N LEU A 247 -8.78 13.66 26.13
CA LEU A 247 -9.89 14.56 26.46
C LEU A 247 -10.19 14.64 27.96
N SER A 248 -9.90 13.58 28.71
CA SER A 248 -10.07 13.56 30.16
C SER A 248 -8.98 14.38 30.87
N ILE A 249 -7.83 14.57 30.24
CA ILE A 249 -6.72 15.40 30.76
C ILE A 249 -7.01 16.89 30.52
N ASP A 250 -7.63 17.26 29.40
CA ASP A 250 -8.00 18.66 29.09
C ASP A 250 -9.17 19.19 29.96
N ALA A 251 -9.82 18.34 30.76
CA ALA A 251 -10.94 18.67 31.63
C ALA A 251 -10.56 18.87 33.12
N LEU A 252 -9.27 18.74 33.46
CA LEU A 252 -8.67 18.96 34.78
C LEU A 252 -7.78 20.21 34.76
#